data_AF-A0A1H1E4I8-F1
#
_entry.id   AF-A0A1H1E4I8-F1
#
_cell.length_a   1.000
_cell.length_b   1.000
_cell.length_c   1.000
_cell.angle_alpha   90.00
_cell.angle_beta   90.00
_cell.angle_gamma   90.00
#
_symmetry.space_group_name_H-M   'P 1'
#
loop_
_entity.id
_entity.type
_entity.pdbx_description
1 polymer ?
#
loop_
_entity_poly.entity_id
_entity_poly.type
_entity_poly.pdbx_seq_one_letter_code
_entity_poly.pdbx_strand_id
1 'polypeptide(L)'
;MSSNEVPSREVARRVFAEEFNDSSFTFKESDDERAPVYLLLPSGEKANRVFLVGTLTEKEDVGEDNEYWRGRIVDPTGTFFVYAGQYQPEAASALRDLEPPAYVSVVGKPRTYETDDGSVNVSVRPESISVVDAATRDRWVVETAERTLERIETFDEEGNEYARMAREEYDLPTDRYKQAAVSALESLEETDGDELADDAGTDADAASESESESDLEPESDAEAEL
;
A
#
# COMPACT_ATOMS: atom_id res chain seq x y z
N MET A 1 -8.63 9.83 42.62
CA MET A 1 -9.03 10.48 41.37
C MET A 1 -8.26 9.77 40.27
N SER A 2 -8.85 8.72 39.67
CA SER A 2 -8.23 8.09 38.51
C SER A 2 -8.41 9.05 37.34
N SER A 3 -7.31 9.64 36.86
CA SER A 3 -7.31 10.36 35.59
C SER A 3 -7.74 9.35 34.53
N ASN A 4 -8.95 9.53 34.02
CA ASN A 4 -9.42 8.83 32.84
C ASN A 4 -8.73 9.51 31.65
N GLU A 5 -7.44 9.22 31.46
CA GLU A 5 -6.73 9.58 30.24
C GLU A 5 -7.50 8.90 29.11
N VAL A 6 -8.19 9.71 28.30
CA VAL A 6 -8.81 9.23 27.07
C VAL A 6 -7.67 8.62 26.26
N PRO A 7 -7.69 7.32 25.94
CA PRO A 7 -6.59 6.70 25.20
C PRO A 7 -6.41 7.49 23.91
N SER A 8 -5.28 8.18 23.79
CA SER A 8 -4.93 8.85 22.54
C SER A 8 -4.83 7.75 21.48
N ARG A 9 -5.47 7.96 20.33
CA ARG A 9 -5.40 6.98 19.25
C ARG A 9 -3.94 6.86 18.83
N GLU A 10 -3.35 5.69 19.02
CA GLU A 10 -1.98 5.45 18.58
C GLU A 10 -1.82 5.63 17.08
N VAL A 11 -0.65 6.15 16.70
CA VAL A 11 -0.30 6.45 15.32
C VAL A 11 -0.15 5.14 14.55
N ALA A 12 -0.74 5.10 13.36
CA ALA A 12 -0.57 3.97 12.46
C ALA A 12 0.88 3.88 11.99
N ARG A 13 1.52 2.72 12.17
CA ARG A 13 2.89 2.46 11.74
C ARG A 13 2.92 2.20 10.24
N ARG A 14 3.78 2.92 9.51
CA ARG A 14 4.10 2.61 8.12
C ARG A 14 4.94 1.34 8.09
N VAL A 15 4.58 0.41 7.23
CA VAL A 15 5.22 -0.90 7.16
C VAL A 15 5.16 -1.41 5.71
N PHE A 16 6.24 -2.00 5.24
CA PHE A 16 6.28 -2.70 3.95
C PHE A 16 5.74 -4.12 4.09
N ALA A 17 5.20 -4.69 3.01
CA ALA A 17 4.61 -6.02 3.02
C ALA A 17 5.60 -7.10 3.46
N GLU A 18 6.86 -7.01 3.02
CA GLU A 18 7.89 -7.98 3.40
C GLU A 18 8.08 -8.07 4.91
N GLU A 19 8.23 -6.94 5.59
CA GLU A 19 8.37 -6.90 7.05
C GLU A 19 7.08 -7.30 7.77
N PHE A 20 5.94 -6.83 7.27
CA PHE A 20 4.64 -7.13 7.87
C PHE A 20 4.33 -8.63 7.86
N ASN A 21 4.65 -9.31 6.76
CA ASN A 21 4.38 -10.74 6.62
C ASN A 21 5.29 -11.61 7.51
N ASP A 22 6.49 -11.11 7.84
CA ASP A 22 7.41 -11.77 8.77
C ASP A 22 7.02 -11.55 10.26
N SER A 23 6.05 -10.68 10.54
CA SER A 23 5.68 -10.26 11.91
C SER A 23 4.68 -11.21 12.58
N SER A 24 5.14 -12.37 13.07
CA SER A 24 4.25 -13.42 13.62
C SER A 24 3.93 -13.30 15.12
N PHE A 25 4.65 -12.44 15.87
CA PHE A 25 4.51 -12.34 17.32
C PHE A 25 3.63 -11.16 17.77
N THR A 26 2.76 -11.43 18.76
CA THR A 26 1.91 -10.40 19.38
C THR A 26 2.04 -10.40 20.89
N PHE A 27 2.00 -9.22 21.51
CA PHE A 27 2.18 -9.06 22.96
C PHE A 27 1.33 -7.93 23.55
N LYS A 28 1.29 -7.87 24.89
CA LYS A 28 0.72 -6.77 25.67
C LYS A 28 1.83 -6.19 26.55
N GLU A 29 1.76 -4.89 26.83
CA GLU A 29 2.73 -4.21 27.70
C GLU A 29 2.34 -4.23 29.18
N SER A 30 1.12 -4.66 29.49
CA SER A 30 0.64 -4.79 30.85
C SER A 30 -0.28 -6.00 30.99
N ASP A 31 -0.43 -6.46 32.24
CA ASP A 31 -1.33 -7.55 32.61
C ASP A 31 -2.81 -7.13 32.63
N ASP A 32 -3.14 -5.88 32.25
CA ASP A 32 -4.52 -5.42 32.19
C ASP A 32 -5.30 -6.20 31.13
N GLU A 33 -6.49 -6.69 31.49
CA GLU A 33 -7.36 -7.42 30.57
C GLU A 33 -7.68 -6.61 29.32
N ARG A 34 -7.78 -5.29 29.46
CA ARG A 34 -8.04 -4.31 28.40
C ARG A 34 -6.78 -3.72 27.76
N ALA A 35 -5.59 -4.19 28.14
CA ALA A 35 -4.34 -3.74 27.53
C ALA A 35 -4.37 -3.94 26.02
N PRO A 36 -3.91 -2.95 25.23
CA PRO A 36 -3.79 -3.11 23.79
C PRO A 36 -2.85 -4.26 23.45
N VAL A 37 -3.23 -5.02 22.43
CA VAL A 37 -2.37 -6.05 21.83
C VAL A 37 -1.62 -5.40 20.68
N TYR A 38 -0.31 -5.62 20.64
CA TYR A 38 0.58 -5.11 19.61
C TYR A 38 1.12 -6.26 18.77
N LEU A 39 1.33 -5.99 17.49
CA LEU A 39 2.21 -6.78 16.64
C LEU A 39 3.64 -6.29 16.83
N LEU A 40 4.59 -7.21 17.01
CA LEU A 40 6.01 -6.86 17.03
C LEU A 40 6.57 -6.94 15.60
N LEU A 41 7.10 -5.84 15.09
CA LEU A 41 7.80 -5.83 13.81
C LEU A 41 9.23 -6.39 13.98
N PRO A 42 9.73 -7.22 13.05
CA PRO A 42 11.08 -7.77 13.10
C PRO A 42 12.22 -6.76 13.20
N SER A 43 12.03 -5.53 12.73
CA SER A 43 13.01 -4.45 12.93
C SER A 43 12.82 -3.68 14.25
N GLY A 44 12.11 -4.24 15.23
CA GLY A 44 12.15 -3.76 16.61
C GLY A 44 11.21 -2.60 16.90
N GLU A 45 9.97 -2.65 16.42
CA GLU A 45 8.93 -1.67 16.73
C GLU A 45 7.59 -2.36 16.98
N LYS A 46 6.75 -1.75 17.82
CA LYS A 46 5.41 -2.26 18.07
C LYS A 46 4.37 -1.55 17.20
N ALA A 47 3.37 -2.30 16.75
CA ALA A 47 2.27 -1.78 15.95
C ALA A 47 0.91 -2.21 16.52
N ASN A 48 0.14 -1.26 17.05
CA ASN A 48 -1.29 -1.48 17.32
C ASN A 48 -2.16 -1.31 16.06
N ARG A 49 -1.67 -0.50 15.13
CA ARG A 49 -2.30 -0.14 13.86
C ARG A 49 -1.21 0.04 12.82
N VAL A 50 -1.50 -0.38 11.59
CA VAL A 50 -0.61 -0.20 10.44
C VAL A 50 -1.24 0.72 9.41
N PHE A 51 -0.39 1.40 8.65
CA PHE A 51 -0.74 2.21 7.50
C PHE A 51 0.07 1.75 6.29
N LEU A 52 -0.63 1.31 5.25
CA LEU A 52 -0.02 0.82 4.02
C LEU A 52 -0.67 1.46 2.81
N VAL A 53 0.07 1.55 1.72
CA VAL A 53 -0.43 1.95 0.40
C VAL A 53 0.09 0.94 -0.62
N GLY A 54 -0.78 0.53 -1.54
CA GLY A 54 -0.39 -0.40 -2.60
C GLY A 54 -1.49 -0.55 -3.63
N THR A 55 -1.27 -1.46 -4.57
CA THR A 55 -2.21 -1.77 -5.64
C THR A 55 -3.14 -2.89 -5.18
N LEU A 56 -4.44 -2.60 -5.05
CA LEU A 56 -5.45 -3.65 -4.94
C LEU A 56 -5.49 -4.40 -6.27
N THR A 57 -5.07 -5.65 -6.26
CA THR A 57 -4.96 -6.52 -7.45
C THR A 57 -6.14 -7.48 -7.57
N GLU A 58 -6.66 -7.94 -6.44
CA GLU A 58 -7.77 -8.89 -6.37
C GLU A 58 -8.70 -8.52 -5.20
N LYS A 59 -10.00 -8.74 -5.39
CA LYS A 59 -11.02 -8.72 -4.34
C LYS A 59 -11.93 -9.94 -4.50
N GLU A 60 -12.35 -10.53 -3.38
CA GLU A 60 -13.24 -11.68 -3.36
C GLU A 60 -14.14 -11.63 -2.13
N ASP A 61 -15.44 -11.91 -2.29
CA ASP A 61 -16.31 -12.21 -1.15
C ASP A 61 -16.13 -13.68 -0.78
N VAL A 62 -15.46 -13.93 0.35
CA VAL A 62 -15.17 -15.28 0.86
C VAL A 62 -16.13 -15.67 1.99
N GLY A 63 -17.19 -14.89 2.20
CA GLY A 63 -18.23 -15.18 3.18
C GLY A 63 -19.24 -16.21 2.69
N GLU A 64 -19.71 -17.08 3.59
CA GLU A 64 -20.80 -18.04 3.30
C GLU A 64 -22.18 -17.42 3.58
N ASP A 65 -22.44 -17.09 4.85
CA ASP A 65 -23.74 -16.56 5.29
C ASP A 65 -23.79 -15.03 5.37
N ASN A 66 -22.63 -14.38 5.53
CA ASN A 66 -22.50 -12.93 5.68
C ASN A 66 -21.35 -12.42 4.81
N GLU A 67 -21.51 -11.22 4.27
CA GLU A 67 -20.50 -10.55 3.45
C GLU A 67 -19.14 -10.49 4.19
N TYR A 68 -18.11 -11.05 3.55
CA TYR A 68 -16.75 -11.11 4.10
C TYR A 68 -15.73 -10.95 2.97
N TRP A 69 -15.30 -9.71 2.74
CA TRP A 69 -14.41 -9.37 1.65
C TRP A 69 -12.95 -9.61 2.01
N ARG A 70 -12.25 -10.34 1.14
CA ARG A 70 -10.78 -10.42 1.10
C ARG A 70 -10.26 -9.50 -0.01
N GLY A 71 -9.29 -8.65 0.32
CA GLY A 71 -8.54 -7.87 -0.66
C GLY A 71 -7.07 -8.28 -0.68
N ARG A 72 -6.48 -8.34 -1.88
CA ARG A 72 -5.05 -8.56 -2.10
C ARG A 72 -4.39 -7.26 -2.56
N ILE A 73 -3.52 -6.69 -1.73
CA ILE A 73 -2.87 -5.40 -2.00
C ILE A 73 -1.38 -5.65 -2.16
N VAL A 74 -0.79 -5.15 -3.25
CA VAL A 74 0.63 -5.36 -3.58
C VAL A 74 1.39 -4.04 -3.43
N ASP A 75 2.49 -4.07 -2.69
CA ASP A 75 3.48 -3.00 -2.64
C ASP A 75 4.81 -3.47 -3.32
N PRO A 76 5.84 -2.61 -3.45
CA PRO A 76 7.11 -3.01 -4.07
C PRO A 76 7.84 -4.18 -3.38
N THR A 77 7.50 -4.48 -2.13
CA THR A 77 8.18 -5.49 -1.30
C THR A 77 7.39 -6.79 -1.16
N GLY A 78 6.10 -6.81 -1.54
CA GLY A 78 5.27 -8.00 -1.43
C GLY A 78 3.77 -7.74 -1.41
N THR A 79 3.04 -8.63 -0.75
CA THR A 79 1.57 -8.62 -0.72
C THR A 79 1.05 -8.50 0.71
N PHE A 80 0.05 -7.64 0.91
CA PHE A 80 -0.81 -7.63 2.08
C PHE A 80 -2.15 -8.30 1.78
N PHE A 81 -2.67 -9.01 2.77
CA PHE A 81 -4.06 -9.48 2.78
C PHE A 81 -4.89 -8.66 3.75
N VAL A 82 -6.03 -8.17 3.27
CA VAL A 82 -7.01 -7.43 4.08
C VAL A 82 -8.33 -8.19 4.14
N TYR A 83 -8.96 -8.24 5.31
CA TYR A 83 -10.24 -8.90 5.50
C TYR A 83 -11.24 -7.99 6.20
N ALA A 84 -12.36 -7.68 5.53
CA ALA A 84 -13.43 -6.85 6.05
C ALA A 84 -14.75 -7.62 6.06
N GLY A 85 -15.30 -7.82 7.26
CA GLY A 85 -16.62 -8.45 7.44
C GLY A 85 -17.70 -7.50 7.90
N GLN A 86 -18.84 -8.07 8.32
CA GLN A 86 -20.00 -7.33 8.86
C GLN A 86 -19.71 -6.34 9.99
N TYR A 87 -18.64 -6.55 10.77
CA TYR A 87 -18.23 -5.66 11.85
C TYR A 87 -17.34 -4.49 11.37
N GLN A 88 -17.02 -4.43 10.07
CA GLN A 88 -16.27 -3.36 9.39
C GLN A 88 -17.09 -2.88 8.18
N PRO A 89 -18.33 -2.41 8.36
CA PRO A 89 -19.24 -2.16 7.25
C PRO A 89 -18.70 -1.14 6.24
N GLU A 90 -17.96 -0.13 6.71
CA GLU A 90 -17.34 0.88 5.84
C GLU A 90 -16.25 0.26 4.94
N ALA A 91 -15.32 -0.50 5.53
CA ALA A 91 -14.24 -1.12 4.77
C ALA A 91 -14.73 -2.28 3.87
N ALA A 92 -15.76 -3.02 4.29
CA ALA A 92 -16.40 -4.06 3.48
C ALA A 92 -17.09 -3.43 2.25
N SER A 93 -17.86 -2.36 2.45
CA SER A 93 -18.46 -1.62 1.34
C SER A 93 -17.40 -1.05 0.40
N ALA A 94 -16.32 -0.46 0.94
CA ALA A 94 -15.24 0.04 0.12
C ALA A 94 -14.62 -1.06 -0.75
N LEU A 95 -14.28 -2.23 -0.19
CA LEU A 95 -13.74 -3.35 -0.97
C LEU A 95 -14.73 -3.86 -2.03
N ARG A 96 -16.01 -3.97 -1.69
CA ARG A 96 -17.05 -4.37 -2.64
C ARG A 96 -17.12 -3.44 -3.85
N ASP A 97 -17.07 -2.13 -3.60
CA ASP A 97 -17.34 -1.11 -4.60
C ASP A 97 -16.08 -0.71 -5.41
N LEU A 98 -14.88 -1.06 -4.93
CA LEU A 98 -13.59 -0.86 -5.64
C LEU A 98 -13.45 -1.79 -6.85
N GLU A 99 -12.84 -1.31 -7.93
CA GLU A 99 -12.51 -2.13 -9.10
C GLU A 99 -10.99 -2.28 -9.24
N PRO A 100 -10.42 -3.49 -9.10
CA PRO A 100 -9.00 -3.75 -9.36
C PRO A 100 -8.65 -3.61 -10.87
N PRO A 101 -7.45 -3.09 -11.23
CA PRO A 101 -6.42 -2.57 -10.35
C PRO A 101 -6.71 -1.14 -9.87
N ALA A 102 -6.48 -0.87 -8.58
CA ALA A 102 -6.58 0.48 -8.01
C ALA A 102 -5.55 0.71 -6.91
N TYR A 103 -4.93 1.89 -6.87
CA TYR A 103 -4.12 2.27 -5.72
C TYR A 103 -5.02 2.58 -4.52
N VAL A 104 -4.73 1.93 -3.39
CA VAL A 104 -5.50 2.07 -2.16
C VAL A 104 -4.58 2.34 -0.99
N SER A 105 -5.04 3.19 -0.09
CA SER A 105 -4.48 3.33 1.24
C SER A 105 -5.33 2.57 2.25
N VAL A 106 -4.68 1.90 3.19
CA VAL A 106 -5.35 1.13 4.24
C VAL A 106 -4.79 1.50 5.59
N VAL A 107 -5.69 1.80 6.51
CA VAL A 107 -5.39 1.87 7.94
C VAL A 107 -6.14 0.74 8.61
N GLY A 108 -5.45 -0.07 9.41
CA GLY A 108 -6.08 -1.22 10.03
C GLY A 108 -5.30 -1.83 11.17
N LYS A 109 -5.93 -2.80 11.82
CA LYS A 109 -5.33 -3.56 12.91
C LYS A 109 -4.67 -4.83 12.36
N PRO A 110 -3.39 -5.06 12.65
CA PRO A 110 -2.78 -6.34 12.33
C PRO A 110 -3.48 -7.48 13.08
N ARG A 111 -3.53 -8.65 12.45
CA ARG A 111 -4.04 -9.90 13.00
C ARG A 111 -3.18 -11.04 12.53
N THR A 112 -2.69 -11.82 13.48
CA THR A 112 -2.06 -13.11 13.22
C THR A 112 -3.12 -14.21 13.24
N TYR A 113 -2.92 -15.23 12.41
CA TYR A 113 -3.73 -16.44 12.40
C TYR A 113 -2.85 -17.61 11.98
N GLU A 114 -3.18 -18.80 12.50
CA GLU A 114 -2.52 -20.04 12.12
C GLU A 114 -3.18 -20.60 10.86
N THR A 115 -2.38 -21.00 9.88
CA THR A 115 -2.84 -21.70 8.68
C THR A 115 -2.84 -23.22 8.89
N ASP A 116 -3.49 -23.94 7.97
CA ASP A 116 -3.66 -25.40 8.07
C ASP A 116 -2.33 -26.18 8.10
N ASP A 117 -1.24 -25.58 7.60
CA ASP A 117 0.11 -26.14 7.63
C ASP A 117 0.89 -25.80 8.92
N GLY A 118 0.25 -25.11 9.87
CA GLY A 118 0.83 -24.72 11.15
C GLY A 118 1.75 -23.49 11.08
N SER A 119 1.82 -22.81 9.93
CA SER A 119 2.52 -21.53 9.84
C SER A 119 1.64 -20.39 10.36
N VAL A 120 2.27 -19.32 10.87
CA VAL A 120 1.56 -18.13 11.33
C VAL A 120 1.63 -17.08 10.24
N ASN A 121 0.48 -16.68 9.72
CA ASN A 121 0.36 -15.60 8.75
C ASN A 121 -0.24 -14.34 9.40
N VAL A 122 -0.02 -13.21 8.74
CA VAL A 122 -0.51 -11.91 9.18
C VAL A 122 -1.48 -11.35 8.15
N SER A 123 -2.52 -10.67 8.62
CA SER A 123 -3.45 -9.92 7.80
C SER A 123 -3.80 -8.60 8.46
N VAL A 124 -4.40 -7.70 7.69
CA VAL A 124 -4.92 -6.44 8.20
C VAL A 124 -6.44 -6.51 8.26
N ARG A 125 -6.99 -6.26 9.44
CA ARG A 125 -8.41 -5.93 9.60
C ARG A 125 -8.57 -4.42 9.37
N PRO A 126 -9.08 -3.99 8.21
CA PRO A 126 -9.12 -2.58 7.86
C PRO A 126 -10.12 -1.84 8.77
N GLU A 127 -9.70 -0.67 9.23
CA GLU A 127 -10.58 0.33 9.83
C GLU A 127 -11.04 1.32 8.75
N SER A 128 -10.19 1.62 7.76
CA SER A 128 -10.53 2.42 6.57
C SER A 128 -9.75 1.95 5.34
N ILE A 129 -10.39 2.05 4.17
CA ILE A 129 -9.78 1.82 2.85
C ILE A 129 -10.20 2.98 1.95
N SER A 130 -9.26 3.55 1.20
CA SER A 130 -9.55 4.69 0.30
C SER A 130 -8.68 4.64 -0.95
N VAL A 131 -9.27 4.96 -2.11
CA VAL A 131 -8.53 5.14 -3.36
C VAL A 131 -7.56 6.31 -3.23
N VAL A 132 -6.36 6.15 -3.75
CA VAL A 132 -5.33 7.20 -3.81
C VAL A 132 -4.74 7.29 -5.21
N ASP A 133 -3.98 8.33 -5.48
CA ASP A 133 -3.23 8.50 -6.73
C ASP A 133 -1.80 7.93 -6.63
N ALA A 134 -1.11 7.88 -7.78
CA ALA A 134 0.28 7.41 -7.86
C ALA A 134 1.21 8.24 -6.97
N ALA A 135 1.09 9.58 -7.01
CA ALA A 135 1.92 10.48 -6.19
C ALA A 135 1.79 10.22 -4.68
N THR A 136 0.59 9.87 -4.20
CA THR A 136 0.37 9.47 -2.80
C THR A 136 1.03 8.12 -2.50
N ARG A 137 0.96 7.15 -3.43
CA ARG A 137 1.66 5.88 -3.33
C ARG A 137 3.17 6.07 -3.27
N ASP A 138 3.74 6.90 -4.14
CA ASP A 138 5.19 7.14 -4.21
C ASP A 138 5.70 7.84 -2.95
N ARG A 139 4.95 8.85 -2.48
CA ARG A 139 5.26 9.49 -1.18
C ARG A 139 5.21 8.48 -0.03
N TRP A 140 4.23 7.59 -0.02
CA TRP A 140 4.16 6.56 1.01
C TRP A 140 5.37 5.62 0.96
N VAL A 141 5.84 5.22 -0.23
CA VAL A 141 7.03 4.39 -0.38
C VAL A 141 8.25 5.09 0.21
N VAL A 142 8.50 6.36 -0.15
CA VAL A 142 9.62 7.14 0.39
C VAL A 142 9.56 7.25 1.91
N GLU A 143 8.43 7.71 2.46
CA GLU A 143 8.29 7.88 3.91
C GLU A 143 8.34 6.55 4.69
N THR A 144 7.93 5.44 4.07
CA THR A 144 7.99 4.11 4.68
C THR A 144 9.41 3.56 4.68
N ALA A 145 10.16 3.80 3.60
CA ALA A 145 11.57 3.47 3.51
C ALA A 145 12.39 4.25 4.55
N GLU A 146 12.24 5.58 4.60
CA GLU A 146 12.93 6.43 5.60
C GLU A 146 12.70 5.91 7.02
N ARG A 147 11.44 5.71 7.42
CA ARG A 147 11.09 5.23 8.78
C ARG A 147 11.59 3.82 9.06
N THR A 148 11.66 2.97 8.04
CA THR A 148 12.20 1.61 8.19
C THR A 148 13.71 1.66 8.38
N LEU A 149 14.40 2.50 7.63
CA LEU A 149 15.85 2.70 7.77
C LEU A 149 16.20 3.32 9.13
N GLU A 150 15.53 4.39 9.55
CA GLU A 150 15.73 5.02 10.87
C GLU A 150 15.56 4.02 12.02
N ARG A 151 14.58 3.14 11.90
CA ARG A 151 14.31 2.09 12.88
C ARG A 151 15.41 1.02 12.91
N ILE A 152 15.93 0.64 11.75
CA ILE A 152 17.04 -0.31 11.64
C ILE A 152 18.34 0.31 12.18
N GLU A 153 18.60 1.59 11.93
CA GLU A 153 19.78 2.30 12.45
C GLU A 153 19.83 2.33 13.98
N THR A 154 18.67 2.39 14.63
CA THR A 154 18.52 2.44 16.09
C THR A 154 18.25 1.05 16.72
N PHE A 155 18.33 -0.03 15.93
CA PHE A 155 17.98 -1.39 16.37
C PHE A 155 18.95 -1.97 17.42
N ASP A 156 20.23 -1.63 17.33
CA ASP A 156 21.28 -2.12 18.25
C ASP A 156 21.52 -1.18 19.45
N GLU A 157 20.71 -0.13 19.63
CA GLU A 157 20.85 0.77 20.77
C GLU A 157 20.50 0.07 22.09
N GLU A 158 21.31 0.29 23.13
CA GLU A 158 21.21 -0.40 24.45
C GLU A 158 19.85 -0.19 25.17
N GLY A 159 19.00 0.73 24.71
CA GLY A 159 17.66 1.00 25.26
C GLY A 159 16.50 0.45 24.45
N ASN A 160 16.73 -0.17 23.29
CA ASN A 160 15.66 -0.61 22.41
C ASN A 160 15.09 -1.97 22.86
N GLU A 161 14.09 -1.92 23.75
CA GLU A 161 13.47 -3.12 24.32
C GLU A 161 12.76 -3.98 23.26
N TYR A 162 12.17 -3.36 22.24
CA TYR A 162 11.48 -4.09 21.17
C TYR A 162 12.46 -4.71 20.18
N ALA A 163 13.62 -4.12 19.94
CA ALA A 163 14.68 -4.77 19.16
C ALA A 163 15.25 -5.99 19.90
N ARG A 164 15.39 -5.93 21.23
CA ARG A 164 15.76 -7.11 22.01
C ARG A 164 14.69 -8.20 21.90
N MET A 165 13.42 -7.83 22.06
CA MET A 165 12.29 -8.76 21.90
C MET A 165 12.24 -9.34 20.49
N ALA A 166 12.49 -8.53 19.45
CA ALA A 166 12.50 -8.98 18.07
C ALA A 166 13.60 -10.01 17.80
N ARG A 167 14.80 -9.87 18.40
CA ARG A 167 15.86 -10.88 18.32
C ARG A 167 15.53 -12.18 19.07
N GLU A 168 14.67 -12.11 20.09
CA GLU A 168 14.24 -13.28 20.86
C GLU A 168 13.16 -14.08 20.09
N GLU A 169 12.25 -13.38 19.42
CA GLU A 169 11.09 -13.97 18.74
C GLU A 169 11.36 -14.29 17.25
N TYR A 170 12.27 -13.55 16.61
CA TYR A 170 12.57 -13.68 15.18
C TYR A 170 14.04 -14.01 14.95
N ASP A 171 14.30 -15.03 14.15
CA ASP A 171 15.63 -15.35 13.61
C ASP A 171 15.79 -14.73 12.21
N LEU A 172 15.58 -13.40 12.12
CA LEU A 172 15.57 -12.66 10.86
C LEU A 172 16.52 -11.45 10.93
N PRO A 173 17.47 -11.32 10.00
CA PRO A 173 18.39 -10.18 9.98
C PRO A 173 17.69 -8.91 9.49
N THR A 174 17.91 -7.79 10.17
CA THR A 174 17.33 -6.48 9.79
C THR A 174 17.80 -5.98 8.42
N ASP A 175 18.97 -6.45 7.94
CA ASP A 175 19.46 -6.19 6.59
C ASP A 175 18.46 -6.58 5.48
N ARG A 176 17.60 -7.59 5.73
CA ARG A 176 16.52 -7.98 4.81
C ARG A 176 15.58 -6.80 4.56
N TYR A 177 15.12 -6.15 5.62
CA TYR A 177 14.19 -5.02 5.52
C TYR A 177 14.86 -3.73 5.04
N LYS A 178 16.16 -3.59 5.29
CA LYS A 178 16.98 -2.54 4.68
C LYS A 178 17.04 -2.70 3.16
N GLN A 179 17.31 -3.92 2.67
CA GLN A 179 17.31 -4.22 1.24
C GLN A 179 15.92 -4.00 0.64
N ALA A 180 14.86 -4.45 1.30
CA ALA A 180 13.48 -4.21 0.89
C ALA A 180 13.18 -2.71 0.70
N ALA A 181 13.58 -1.88 1.68
CA ALA A 181 13.38 -0.44 1.63
C ALA A 181 14.18 0.23 0.49
N VAL A 182 15.43 -0.21 0.27
CA VAL A 182 16.26 0.29 -0.84
C VAL A 182 15.67 -0.10 -2.18
N SER A 183 15.32 -1.37 -2.38
CA SER A 183 14.68 -1.84 -3.61
C SER A 183 13.36 -1.12 -3.90
N ALA A 184 12.58 -0.83 -2.86
CA ALA A 184 11.34 -0.06 -3.02
C ALA A 184 11.60 1.36 -3.51
N LEU A 185 12.67 2.02 -3.02
CA LEU A 185 13.08 3.34 -3.50
C LEU A 185 13.59 3.30 -4.95
N GLU A 186 14.44 2.32 -5.27
CA GLU A 186 14.96 2.12 -6.63
C GLU A 186 13.83 1.90 -7.65
N SER A 187 12.78 1.16 -7.27
CA SER A 187 11.62 0.93 -8.13
C SER A 187 10.84 2.22 -8.50
N LEU A 188 10.93 3.26 -7.68
CA LEU A 188 10.35 4.57 -8.01
C LEU A 188 11.19 5.28 -9.07
N GLU A 189 12.52 5.23 -8.94
CA GLU A 189 13.45 5.89 -9.87
C GLU A 189 13.35 5.29 -11.29
N GLU A 190 13.13 3.97 -11.39
CA GLU A 190 12.90 3.30 -12.67
C GLU A 190 11.59 3.76 -13.32
N THR A 191 10.54 4.03 -12.52
CA THR A 191 9.25 4.50 -13.02
C THR A 191 9.34 5.95 -13.53
N ASP A 192 10.04 6.83 -12.80
CA ASP A 192 10.28 8.22 -13.21
C ASP A 192 11.20 8.31 -14.45
N GLY A 193 12.13 7.36 -14.60
CA GLY A 193 13.05 7.28 -15.72
C GLY A 193 12.38 6.92 -17.05
N ASP A 194 11.33 6.09 -17.03
CA ASP A 194 10.56 5.73 -18.22
C ASP A 194 9.67 6.88 -18.71
N GLU A 195 9.10 7.71 -17.83
CA GLU A 195 8.31 8.89 -18.24
C GLU A 195 9.16 9.98 -18.92
N LEU A 196 10.45 10.09 -18.57
CA LEU A 196 11.39 11.04 -19.18
C LEU A 196 11.92 10.60 -20.55
N ALA A 197 11.80 9.32 -20.90
CA ALA A 197 12.27 8.79 -22.19
C ALA A 197 11.29 9.04 -23.35
N ASP A 198 10.00 9.21 -23.06
CA ASP A 198 8.95 9.42 -24.07
C ASP A 198 8.84 10.90 -24.56
N ASP A 199 9.32 11.88 -23.78
CA ASP A 199 9.26 13.30 -24.16
C ASP A 199 10.39 13.73 -25.13
N ALA A 200 11.47 12.94 -25.25
CA ALA A 200 12.61 13.27 -26.11
C ALA A 200 12.44 12.89 -27.60
N GLY A 201 11.26 12.36 -28.00
CA GLY A 201 11.03 11.77 -29.32
C GLY A 201 10.35 12.64 -30.38
N THR A 202 9.86 13.84 -30.06
CA THR A 202 9.01 14.61 -31.00
C THR A 202 9.56 16.01 -31.27
N ASP A 203 10.71 16.10 -31.95
CA ASP A 203 11.18 17.37 -32.53
C ASP A 203 12.02 17.13 -33.80
N ALA A 204 11.41 16.49 -34.80
CA ALA A 204 11.92 16.51 -36.18
C ALA A 204 10.86 16.04 -37.19
N ASP A 205 9.91 16.91 -37.58
CA ASP A 205 9.59 17.16 -39.00
C ASP A 205 8.56 18.30 -39.13
N ALA A 206 9.04 19.53 -39.27
CA ALA A 206 8.22 20.66 -39.67
C ALA A 206 8.95 21.47 -40.75
N ALA A 207 8.81 21.07 -42.01
CA ALA A 207 9.02 21.96 -43.15
C ALA A 207 8.35 21.42 -44.42
N SER A 208 7.18 21.96 -44.77
CA SER A 208 6.79 22.25 -46.16
C SER A 208 5.39 22.88 -46.21
N GLU A 209 5.35 24.20 -46.06
CA GLU A 209 4.25 25.01 -46.60
C GLU A 209 4.47 25.22 -48.11
N SER A 210 3.42 25.09 -48.92
CA SER A 210 3.17 26.05 -50.01
C SER A 210 1.71 26.01 -50.44
N GLU A 211 1.13 27.20 -50.48
CA GLU A 211 -0.25 27.58 -50.75
C GLU A 211 -0.59 27.58 -52.24
N SER A 212 -1.87 27.42 -52.59
CA SER A 212 -2.51 28.26 -53.61
C SER A 212 -4.04 28.17 -53.54
N GLU A 213 -4.66 29.26 -53.12
CA GLU A 213 -6.07 29.60 -53.34
C GLU A 213 -6.36 29.80 -54.85
N SER A 214 -7.58 29.48 -55.29
CA SER A 214 -8.53 30.47 -55.82
C SER A 214 -9.79 29.84 -56.40
N ASP A 215 -10.93 30.32 -55.91
CA ASP A 215 -12.28 30.31 -56.49
C ASP A 215 -12.37 30.38 -58.02
N LEU A 216 -13.42 29.76 -58.58
CA LEU A 216 -14.49 30.42 -59.37
C LEU A 216 -15.41 29.38 -60.05
N GLU A 217 -16.68 29.35 -59.65
CA GLU A 217 -17.79 28.90 -60.50
C GLU A 217 -18.03 29.91 -61.65
N PRO A 218 -18.61 29.49 -62.79
CA PRO A 218 -20.03 29.82 -63.00
C PRO A 218 -20.84 28.78 -63.78
N GLU A 219 -22.13 29.12 -63.87
CA GLU A 219 -23.35 28.35 -64.14
C GLU A 219 -23.64 27.88 -65.59
N SER A 220 -24.63 26.97 -65.66
CA SER A 220 -25.65 26.70 -66.70
C SER A 220 -25.19 26.20 -68.10
N ASP A 221 -25.93 25.41 -68.88
CA ASP A 221 -27.35 25.04 -68.96
C ASP A 221 -27.50 23.81 -69.91
N ALA A 222 -28.74 23.34 -70.10
CA ALA A 222 -29.27 22.47 -71.16
C ALA A 222 -29.49 20.96 -70.89
N GLU A 223 -30.71 20.67 -70.41
CA GLU A 223 -31.75 19.82 -71.02
C GLU A 223 -31.34 18.63 -71.93
N ALA A 224 -31.86 17.43 -71.63
CA ALA A 224 -33.04 16.85 -72.33
C ALA A 224 -33.29 15.39 -71.91
N GLU A 225 -34.58 15.08 -71.74
CA GLU A 225 -35.17 13.75 -71.53
C GLU A 225 -34.81 12.74 -72.63
N LEU A 226 -34.65 11.46 -72.23
CA LEU A 226 -35.49 10.31 -72.64
C LEU A 226 -35.02 9.02 -71.94
#